data_AF-A0A1V0BGW3-F1
#
_entry.id   AF-A0A1V0BGW3-F1
#
_cell.length_a   1.000
_cell.length_b   1.000
_cell.length_c   1.000
_cell.angle_alpha   90.00
_cell.angle_beta   90.00
_cell.angle_gamma   90.00
#
_symmetry.space_group_name_H-M   'P 1'
#
loop_
_entity.id
_entity.type
_entity.pdbx_description
1 polymer ?
#
loop_
_entity_poly.entity_id
_entity_poly.type
_entity_poly.pdbx_seq_one_letter_code
_entity_poly.pdbx_strand_id
1 'polypeptide(L)'
;MANYYTGSVSSFEDLHTALVNGCVDNGWSWSDSILSKGLAFVRPYVSTTETANTGMGLLLEVGTGSSGAAITGGSGCIPRLGRANAGLEAVTWPAIYHLFVCSEPDEVFMVLQFNVDRHYWLAFGSSARQQGPWVSASSYGGYYNLSYPKIVITEGAGGGYSYPGNHSGLIFWESSGTNGGNFLYRCQAVYSGIDGDWAGASVGTNVGAISALYGAAPLIQRSPSAWNQESVLVPIHVYQRRPENFWSLVLSVRHARYVRIDNYVPGQVITLGSDQWMVFPAYRKNASVRNGGSYIDHTGTFGWAIRYLPG
;
A
#
# COMPACT_ATOMS: atom_id res chain seq x y z
N MET A 1 -15.94 11.25 3.82
CA MET A 1 -16.92 10.14 3.64
C MET A 1 -16.21 8.98 2.96
N ALA A 2 -16.50 7.70 3.27
CA ALA A 2 -15.78 6.55 2.71
C ALA A 2 -16.75 5.55 2.08
N ASN A 3 -16.79 5.52 0.75
CA ASN A 3 -17.66 4.64 -0.02
C ASN A 3 -16.95 3.32 -0.33
N TYR A 4 -17.71 2.23 -0.30
CA TYR A 4 -17.20 0.87 -0.45
C TYR A 4 -17.85 0.17 -1.65
N TYR A 5 -17.00 -0.41 -2.51
CA TYR A 5 -17.39 -1.17 -3.70
C TYR A 5 -16.73 -2.53 -3.65
N THR A 6 -17.46 -3.58 -4.03
CA THR A 6 -16.92 -4.93 -4.12
C THR A 6 -17.60 -5.70 -5.24
N GLY A 7 -16.90 -6.68 -5.77
CA GLY A 7 -17.38 -7.52 -6.84
C GLY A 7 -16.34 -8.54 -7.26
N SER A 8 -16.72 -9.36 -8.25
CA SER A 8 -15.81 -10.32 -8.87
C SER A 8 -15.26 -9.75 -10.18
N VAL A 9 -13.97 -9.95 -10.39
CA VAL A 9 -13.23 -9.53 -11.59
C VAL A 9 -12.51 -10.74 -12.19
N SER A 10 -12.35 -10.77 -13.51
CA SER A 10 -11.71 -11.88 -14.24
C SER A 10 -10.35 -11.52 -14.83
N SER A 11 -9.93 -10.27 -14.68
CA SER A 11 -8.66 -9.77 -15.19
C SER A 11 -8.21 -8.51 -14.46
N PHE A 12 -6.95 -8.11 -14.70
CA PHE A 12 -6.46 -6.81 -14.23
C PHE A 12 -7.15 -5.63 -14.94
N GLU A 13 -7.65 -5.83 -16.17
CA GLU A 13 -8.43 -4.80 -16.89
C GLU A 13 -9.78 -4.56 -16.23
N ASP A 14 -10.50 -5.62 -15.83
CA ASP A 14 -11.74 -5.47 -15.08
C ASP A 14 -11.51 -4.76 -13.74
N LEU A 15 -10.38 -5.07 -13.09
CA LEU A 15 -9.96 -4.40 -11.85
C LEU A 15 -9.63 -2.92 -12.06
N HIS A 16 -8.95 -2.60 -13.16
CA HIS A 16 -8.66 -1.22 -13.57
C HIS A 16 -9.96 -0.44 -13.83
N THR A 17 -10.91 -1.02 -14.56
CA THR A 17 -12.23 -0.42 -14.77
C THR A 17 -12.97 -0.20 -13.45
N ALA A 18 -12.97 -1.18 -12.53
CA ALA A 18 -13.58 -1.03 -11.22
C ALA A 18 -12.95 0.10 -10.39
N LEU A 19 -11.62 0.25 -10.42
CA LEU A 19 -10.91 1.35 -9.77
C LEU A 19 -11.34 2.70 -10.34
N VAL A 20 -11.29 2.86 -11.66
CA VAL A 20 -11.61 4.13 -12.33
C VAL A 20 -13.05 4.53 -12.09
N ASN A 21 -14.01 3.62 -12.30
CA ASN A 21 -15.43 3.90 -12.08
C ASN A 21 -15.70 4.29 -10.62
N GLY A 22 -15.17 3.53 -9.66
CA GLY A 22 -15.32 3.86 -8.25
C GLY A 22 -14.72 5.22 -7.90
N CYS A 23 -13.57 5.60 -8.46
CA CYS A 23 -13.03 6.94 -8.26
C CYS A 23 -13.91 8.04 -8.89
N VAL A 24 -14.39 7.84 -10.12
CA VAL A 24 -15.24 8.81 -10.84
C VAL A 24 -16.57 9.03 -10.11
N ASP A 25 -17.20 7.96 -9.63
CA ASP A 25 -18.43 8.03 -8.81
C ASP A 25 -18.25 8.83 -7.50
N ASN A 26 -16.99 9.02 -7.09
CA ASN A 26 -16.59 9.74 -5.88
C ASN A 26 -15.90 11.08 -6.17
N GLY A 27 -16.15 11.64 -7.37
CA GLY A 27 -15.73 12.98 -7.75
C GLY A 27 -14.26 13.12 -8.10
N TRP A 28 -13.58 12.03 -8.46
CA TRP A 28 -12.33 12.11 -9.20
C TRP A 28 -12.62 12.38 -10.68
N SER A 29 -11.81 13.23 -11.32
CA SER A 29 -11.88 13.43 -12.76
C SER A 29 -11.12 12.33 -13.49
N TRP A 30 -11.62 11.88 -14.64
CA TRP A 30 -10.93 10.94 -15.52
C TRP A 30 -10.74 11.56 -16.90
N SER A 31 -9.50 11.87 -17.26
CA SER A 31 -9.12 12.39 -18.58
C SER A 31 -7.74 11.87 -18.95
N ASP A 32 -7.51 11.57 -20.22
CA ASP A 32 -6.20 11.14 -20.74
C ASP A 32 -5.60 9.94 -19.98
N SER A 33 -6.46 9.04 -19.52
CA SER A 33 -6.12 7.90 -18.66
C SER A 33 -5.57 8.26 -17.27
N ILE A 34 -5.83 9.47 -16.78
CA ILE A 34 -5.37 9.96 -15.49
C ILE A 34 -6.58 10.28 -14.60
N LEU A 35 -6.60 9.68 -13.41
CA LEU A 35 -7.45 10.07 -12.30
C LEU A 35 -6.86 11.32 -11.64
N SER A 36 -7.65 12.38 -11.48
CA SER A 36 -7.20 13.59 -10.80
C SER A 36 -8.20 14.12 -9.77
N LYS A 37 -7.68 14.57 -8.64
CA LYS A 37 -8.44 15.25 -7.58
C LYS A 37 -7.52 16.13 -6.74
N GLY A 38 -7.80 17.43 -6.70
CA GLY A 38 -6.93 18.41 -6.06
C GLY A 38 -5.52 18.38 -6.65
N LEU A 39 -4.51 18.13 -5.82
CA LEU A 39 -3.09 18.05 -6.23
C LEU A 39 -2.65 16.64 -6.63
N ALA A 40 -3.54 15.64 -6.56
CA ALA A 40 -3.22 14.26 -6.89
C ALA A 40 -3.56 13.95 -8.35
N PHE A 41 -2.56 13.53 -9.11
CA PHE A 41 -2.70 13.00 -10.47
C PHE A 41 -2.15 11.58 -10.47
N VAL A 42 -3.01 10.61 -10.79
CA VAL A 42 -2.70 9.18 -10.73
C VAL A 42 -3.05 8.55 -12.06
N ARG A 43 -2.07 7.95 -12.73
CA ARG A 43 -2.29 7.17 -13.95
C ARG A 43 -2.28 5.69 -13.60
N PRO A 44 -3.45 5.07 -13.35
CA PRO A 44 -3.54 3.63 -13.27
C PRO A 44 -3.40 3.02 -14.68
N TYR A 45 -2.68 1.91 -14.80
CA TYR A 45 -2.60 1.16 -16.05
C TYR A 45 -2.26 -0.31 -15.80
N VAL A 46 -2.70 -1.17 -16.71
CA VAL A 46 -2.41 -2.60 -16.65
C VAL A 46 -1.15 -2.91 -17.45
N SER A 47 -0.30 -3.76 -16.88
CA SER A 47 0.76 -4.44 -17.64
C SER A 47 0.47 -5.93 -17.71
N THR A 48 0.71 -6.50 -18.88
CA THR A 48 0.68 -7.95 -19.15
C THR A 48 2.08 -8.54 -19.33
N THR A 49 3.12 -7.74 -19.12
CA THR A 49 4.52 -8.12 -19.34
C THR A 49 5.26 -8.38 -18.02
N GLU A 50 6.19 -9.34 -18.05
CA GLU A 50 7.08 -9.65 -16.93
C GLU A 50 8.54 -9.44 -17.36
N THR A 51 9.10 -8.32 -16.94
CA THR A 51 10.47 -7.87 -17.20
C THR A 51 11.06 -7.26 -15.92
N ALA A 52 12.38 -7.06 -15.88
CA ALA A 52 13.04 -6.44 -14.73
C ALA A 52 12.46 -5.06 -14.36
N ASN A 53 11.90 -4.32 -15.34
CA ASN A 53 11.39 -2.96 -15.16
C ASN A 53 9.86 -2.88 -15.18
N THR A 54 9.16 -3.95 -15.56
CA THR A 54 7.70 -3.97 -15.65
C THR A 54 7.17 -5.35 -15.34
N GLY A 55 6.30 -5.49 -14.35
CA GLY A 55 5.64 -6.73 -13.98
C GLY A 55 4.16 -6.73 -14.28
N MET A 56 3.59 -7.92 -14.44
CA MET A 56 2.16 -8.09 -14.70
C MET A 56 1.33 -7.63 -13.50
N GLY A 57 0.30 -6.82 -13.73
CA GLY A 57 -0.56 -6.29 -12.67
C GLY A 57 -1.16 -4.93 -12.98
N LEU A 58 -1.74 -4.29 -11.97
CA LEU A 58 -2.24 -2.92 -12.02
C LEU A 58 -1.21 -1.98 -11.39
N LEU A 59 -0.62 -1.12 -12.20
CA LEU A 59 0.44 -0.19 -11.84
C LEU A 59 -0.11 1.22 -11.67
N LEU A 60 0.57 2.02 -10.85
CA LEU A 60 0.25 3.42 -10.63
C LEU A 60 1.46 4.29 -10.93
N GLU A 61 1.30 5.27 -11.81
CA GLU A 61 2.15 6.45 -11.79
C GLU A 61 1.45 7.57 -11.03
N VAL A 62 2.19 8.33 -10.23
CA VAL A 62 1.65 9.44 -9.46
C VAL A 62 2.51 10.68 -9.63
N GLY A 63 1.86 11.84 -9.72
CA GLY A 63 2.49 13.15 -9.84
C GLY A 63 1.60 14.27 -9.34
N THR A 64 2.07 15.50 -9.50
CA THR A 64 1.38 16.73 -9.09
C THR A 64 0.68 17.46 -10.23
N GLY A 65 0.77 16.92 -11.45
CA GLY A 65 0.10 17.44 -12.62
C GLY A 65 0.07 16.45 -13.78
N SER A 66 -0.48 16.90 -14.90
CA SER A 66 -0.44 16.18 -16.17
C SER A 66 -0.26 17.12 -17.36
N SER A 67 0.19 16.55 -18.48
CA SER A 67 0.20 17.17 -19.80
C SER A 67 -0.21 16.12 -20.82
N GLY A 68 -1.48 16.18 -21.27
CA GLY A 68 -2.13 15.06 -21.96
C GLY A 68 -2.07 13.79 -21.10
N ALA A 69 -1.68 12.66 -21.69
CA ALA A 69 -1.58 11.36 -21.02
C ALA A 69 -0.30 11.15 -20.18
N ALA A 70 0.55 12.18 -20.05
CA ALA A 70 1.78 12.12 -19.27
C ALA A 70 1.60 12.76 -17.90
N ILE A 71 2.06 12.07 -16.85
CA ILE A 71 2.18 12.62 -15.50
C ILE A 71 3.36 13.60 -15.45
N THR A 72 3.15 14.77 -14.83
CA THR A 72 4.20 15.76 -14.54
C THR A 72 4.46 15.84 -13.03
N GLY A 73 5.68 16.25 -12.65
CA GLY A 73 6.09 16.24 -11.24
C GLY A 73 6.00 14.86 -10.60
N GLY A 74 6.29 13.80 -11.36
CA GLY A 74 6.08 12.41 -10.95
C GLY A 74 7.08 11.88 -9.91
N SER A 75 6.65 10.93 -9.08
CA SER A 75 7.45 10.39 -7.97
C SER A 75 8.63 9.51 -8.35
N GLY A 76 8.74 9.08 -9.61
CA GLY A 76 9.66 8.02 -10.07
C GLY A 76 9.33 6.62 -9.52
N CYS A 77 8.46 6.52 -8.51
CA CYS A 77 7.95 5.28 -7.96
C CYS A 77 6.74 4.82 -8.79
N ILE A 78 6.73 3.54 -9.17
CA ILE A 78 5.65 2.94 -9.95
C ILE A 78 5.17 1.69 -9.20
N PRO A 79 4.42 1.85 -8.09
CA PRO A 79 3.96 0.71 -7.32
C PRO A 79 2.88 -0.07 -8.07
N ARG A 80 2.74 -1.34 -7.72
CA ARG A 80 1.91 -2.31 -8.41
C ARG A 80 1.12 -3.20 -7.45
N LEU A 81 -0.14 -3.41 -7.79
CA LEU A 81 -0.94 -4.54 -7.30
C LEU A 81 -0.65 -5.74 -8.19
N GLY A 82 0.07 -6.72 -7.63
CA GLY A 82 0.52 -7.91 -8.35
C GLY A 82 1.77 -8.51 -7.73
N ARG A 83 2.21 -9.67 -8.25
CA ARG A 83 3.37 -10.39 -7.70
C ARG A 83 4.71 -9.74 -8.06
N ALA A 84 5.59 -9.54 -7.09
CA ALA A 84 6.94 -9.00 -7.31
C ALA A 84 7.89 -9.98 -8.03
N ASN A 85 7.65 -11.29 -7.89
CA ASN A 85 8.52 -12.34 -8.41
C ASN A 85 7.75 -13.66 -8.63
N ALA A 86 8.41 -14.65 -9.24
CA ALA A 86 7.83 -15.95 -9.56
C ALA A 86 7.52 -16.84 -8.33
N GLY A 87 8.22 -16.63 -7.22
CA GLY A 87 8.00 -17.33 -5.96
C GLY A 87 6.79 -16.85 -5.17
N LEU A 88 6.16 -15.75 -5.59
CA LEU A 88 4.83 -15.35 -5.13
C LEU A 88 3.77 -15.79 -6.12
N GLU A 89 2.60 -16.11 -5.59
CA GLU A 89 1.56 -16.73 -6.39
C GLU A 89 0.94 -15.75 -7.39
N ALA A 90 0.71 -16.22 -8.62
CA ALA A 90 -0.04 -15.45 -9.59
C ALA A 90 -1.51 -15.31 -9.15
N VAL A 91 -2.13 -14.19 -9.51
CA VAL A 91 -3.56 -14.01 -9.28
C VAL A 91 -4.32 -15.11 -10.02
N THR A 92 -5.15 -15.84 -9.28
CA THR A 92 -6.09 -16.81 -9.85
C THR A 92 -7.44 -16.12 -10.02
N TRP A 93 -7.97 -16.18 -11.24
CA TRP A 93 -9.26 -15.59 -11.59
C TRP A 93 -10.37 -16.65 -11.57
N PRO A 94 -11.63 -16.28 -11.26
CA PRO A 94 -12.06 -14.96 -10.82
C PRO A 94 -11.53 -14.61 -9.41
N ALA A 95 -11.33 -13.33 -9.16
CA ALA A 95 -10.90 -12.79 -7.88
C ALA A 95 -11.92 -11.78 -7.35
N ILE A 96 -11.90 -11.51 -6.05
CA ILE A 96 -12.81 -10.55 -5.39
C ILE A 96 -12.03 -9.28 -5.10
N TYR A 97 -12.57 -8.12 -5.48
CA TYR A 97 -11.99 -6.83 -5.11
C TYR A 97 -12.78 -6.15 -3.99
N HIS A 98 -12.07 -5.35 -3.22
CA HIS A 98 -12.60 -4.44 -2.22
C HIS A 98 -11.99 -3.07 -2.49
N LEU A 99 -12.82 -2.11 -2.91
CA LEU A 99 -12.42 -0.75 -3.21
C LEU A 99 -13.05 0.21 -2.20
N PHE A 100 -12.20 1.01 -1.58
CA PHE A 100 -12.56 2.02 -0.62
C PHE A 100 -12.16 3.38 -1.18
N VAL A 101 -13.14 4.25 -1.41
CA VAL A 101 -12.90 5.62 -1.89
C VAL A 101 -13.33 6.60 -0.81
N CYS A 102 -12.34 7.21 -0.18
CA CYS A 102 -12.48 8.08 0.97
C CYS A 102 -12.31 9.55 0.58
N SER A 103 -12.97 10.43 1.34
CA SER A 103 -12.84 11.88 1.28
C SER A 103 -12.59 12.46 2.67
N GLU A 104 -11.91 13.61 2.68
CA GLU A 104 -11.46 14.35 3.86
C GLU A 104 -10.44 13.61 4.77
N PRO A 105 -9.25 13.26 4.24
CA PRO A 105 -8.71 13.58 2.92
C PRO A 105 -9.09 12.56 1.84
N ASP A 106 -8.81 12.89 0.58
CA ASP A 106 -9.03 11.98 -0.55
C ASP A 106 -8.01 10.85 -0.51
N GLU A 107 -8.46 9.65 -0.13
CA GLU A 107 -7.63 8.43 -0.04
C GLU A 107 -8.37 7.28 -0.71
N VAL A 108 -7.66 6.47 -1.48
CA VAL A 108 -8.20 5.31 -2.19
C VAL A 108 -7.41 4.09 -1.77
N PHE A 109 -8.11 3.02 -1.42
CA PHE A 109 -7.52 1.73 -1.10
C PHE A 109 -8.21 0.65 -1.91
N MET A 110 -7.44 -0.23 -2.53
CA MET A 110 -7.96 -1.38 -3.23
C MET A 110 -7.25 -2.63 -2.74
N VAL A 111 -8.02 -3.63 -2.37
CA VAL A 111 -7.55 -4.97 -1.98
C VAL A 111 -8.15 -5.98 -2.94
N LEU A 112 -7.31 -6.85 -3.52
CA LEU A 112 -7.71 -7.96 -4.37
C LEU A 112 -7.48 -9.26 -3.60
N GLN A 113 -8.56 -9.95 -3.24
CA GLN A 113 -8.52 -11.29 -2.66
C GLN A 113 -8.57 -12.34 -3.77
N PHE A 114 -7.57 -13.22 -3.78
CA PHE A 114 -7.45 -14.31 -4.74
C PHE A 114 -7.00 -15.60 -4.04
N ASN A 115 -7.28 -16.74 -4.67
CA ASN A 115 -7.00 -18.08 -4.14
C ASN A 115 -7.35 -18.23 -2.63
N VAL A 116 -8.56 -17.80 -2.27
CA VAL A 116 -9.17 -17.87 -0.92
C VAL A 116 -8.48 -17.01 0.17
N ASP A 117 -7.16 -17.11 0.36
CA ASP A 117 -6.45 -16.54 1.51
C ASP A 117 -5.37 -15.50 1.15
N ARG A 118 -5.14 -15.25 -0.15
CA ARG A 118 -4.11 -14.33 -0.63
C ARG A 118 -4.67 -13.01 -1.07
N HIS A 119 -3.88 -11.96 -0.85
CA HIS A 119 -4.29 -10.58 -1.07
C HIS A 119 -3.18 -9.80 -1.73
N TYR A 120 -3.51 -9.03 -2.75
CA TYR A 120 -2.69 -7.92 -3.22
C TYR A 120 -3.43 -6.61 -2.97
N TRP A 121 -2.70 -5.51 -2.92
CA TRP A 121 -3.30 -4.23 -2.64
C TRP A 121 -2.54 -3.09 -3.30
N LEU A 122 -3.27 -2.00 -3.51
CA LEU A 122 -2.73 -0.69 -3.84
C LEU A 122 -3.47 0.38 -3.04
N ALA A 123 -2.83 1.51 -2.87
CA ALA A 123 -3.39 2.66 -2.19
C ALA A 123 -2.74 3.95 -2.71
N PHE A 124 -3.52 5.01 -2.79
CA PHE A 124 -3.04 6.34 -3.14
C PHE A 124 -3.95 7.40 -2.56
N GLY A 125 -3.50 8.64 -2.55
CA GLY A 125 -4.34 9.74 -2.10
C GLY A 125 -3.61 11.05 -2.03
N SER A 126 -4.26 12.01 -1.39
CA SER A 126 -3.67 13.29 -1.00
C SER A 126 -3.64 13.40 0.52
N SER A 127 -2.66 14.10 1.07
CA SER A 127 -2.61 14.32 2.52
C SER A 127 -3.51 15.49 2.93
N ALA A 128 -4.11 15.41 4.12
CA ALA A 128 -5.00 16.44 4.67
C ALA A 128 -4.35 17.82 4.90
N ARG A 129 -3.04 17.96 4.69
CA ARG A 129 -2.29 19.21 4.87
C ARG A 129 -1.84 19.85 3.55
N GLN A 130 -2.47 19.49 2.42
CA GLN A 130 -2.05 19.97 1.08
C GLN A 130 -0.59 19.63 0.74
N GLN A 131 0.02 18.65 1.42
CA GLN A 131 1.42 18.27 1.18
C GLN A 131 1.56 17.41 -0.08
N GLY A 132 0.60 17.46 -1.02
CA GLY A 132 0.65 16.70 -2.27
C GLY A 132 0.24 15.22 -2.15
N PRO A 133 0.42 14.48 -3.26
CA PRO A 133 -0.03 13.10 -3.37
C PRO A 133 0.90 12.09 -2.70
N TRP A 134 0.37 10.90 -2.45
CA TRP A 134 1.12 9.74 -1.99
C TRP A 134 0.62 8.47 -2.68
N VAL A 135 1.46 7.44 -2.71
CA VAL A 135 1.16 6.15 -3.33
C VAL A 135 1.83 5.02 -2.56
N SER A 136 1.21 3.84 -2.52
CA SER A 136 1.77 2.61 -1.99
C SER A 136 1.11 1.39 -2.62
N ALA A 137 1.83 0.28 -2.79
CA ALA A 137 1.22 -0.99 -3.17
C ALA A 137 2.02 -2.20 -2.67
N SER A 138 1.44 -3.37 -2.91
CA SER A 138 2.01 -4.68 -2.60
C SER A 138 3.38 -4.94 -3.23
N SER A 139 3.65 -4.43 -4.43
CA SER A 139 4.91 -4.63 -5.14
C SER A 139 5.39 -3.35 -5.81
N TYR A 140 6.65 -3.33 -6.23
CA TYR A 140 7.18 -2.29 -7.12
C TYR A 140 6.86 -2.64 -8.58
N GLY A 141 7.19 -1.70 -9.50
CA GLY A 141 6.75 -1.76 -10.88
C GLY A 141 7.35 -2.90 -11.71
N GLY A 142 8.56 -3.35 -11.38
CA GLY A 142 9.24 -4.44 -12.07
C GLY A 142 8.89 -5.83 -11.58
N TYR A 143 9.41 -6.84 -12.28
CA TYR A 143 9.26 -8.25 -11.97
C TYR A 143 10.60 -8.98 -12.06
N TYR A 144 10.88 -9.86 -11.09
CA TYR A 144 12.11 -10.65 -11.08
C TYR A 144 11.79 -12.13 -11.04
N ASN A 145 12.49 -12.89 -11.89
CA ASN A 145 12.33 -14.34 -11.95
C ASN A 145 13.12 -15.02 -10.82
N LEU A 146 12.61 -14.90 -9.59
CA LEU A 146 13.12 -15.56 -8.40
C LEU A 146 12.15 -16.68 -8.02
N SER A 147 12.68 -17.88 -7.76
CA SER A 147 11.88 -19.07 -7.43
C SER A 147 11.43 -19.16 -5.97
N TYR A 148 11.69 -18.13 -5.16
CA TYR A 148 11.33 -18.10 -3.74
C TYR A 148 10.62 -16.78 -3.40
N PRO A 149 9.66 -16.80 -2.45
CA PRO A 149 8.92 -15.62 -2.08
C PRO A 149 9.83 -14.61 -1.37
N LYS A 150 9.59 -13.31 -1.59
CA LYS A 150 10.37 -12.21 -1.02
C LYS A 150 9.48 -11.20 -0.28
N ILE A 151 8.66 -11.72 0.63
CA ILE A 151 8.04 -10.88 1.64
C ILE A 151 9.00 -10.82 2.83
N VAL A 152 9.27 -9.61 3.30
CA VAL A 152 10.00 -9.34 4.54
C VAL A 152 9.13 -8.46 5.41
N ILE A 153 8.70 -9.02 6.53
CA ILE A 153 7.93 -8.28 7.54
C ILE A 153 8.18 -8.89 8.90
N THR A 154 8.59 -8.06 9.84
CA THR A 154 8.81 -8.40 11.24
C THR A 154 8.24 -7.31 12.13
N GLU A 155 8.34 -7.52 13.42
CA GLU A 155 7.87 -6.58 14.44
C GLU A 155 8.62 -5.25 14.46
N GLY A 156 9.85 -5.20 13.96
CA GLY A 156 10.71 -4.01 13.96
C GLY A 156 11.30 -3.67 12.60
N ALA A 157 10.98 -4.45 11.56
CA ALA A 157 11.44 -4.19 10.22
C ALA A 157 10.45 -4.69 9.18
N GLY A 158 10.64 -4.25 7.94
CA GLY A 158 9.91 -4.81 6.81
C GLY A 158 10.26 -4.10 5.53
N GLY A 159 9.61 -4.57 4.47
CA GLY A 159 9.70 -3.96 3.15
C GLY A 159 10.76 -4.54 2.24
N GLY A 160 10.94 -3.85 1.12
CA GLY A 160 11.86 -4.23 0.07
C GLY A 160 13.33 -4.09 0.46
N TYR A 161 13.85 -5.10 1.15
CA TYR A 161 15.27 -5.26 1.46
C TYR A 161 16.14 -5.17 0.19
N SER A 162 16.76 -4.01 -0.05
CA SER A 162 17.90 -3.69 -0.93
C SER A 162 18.03 -4.32 -2.32
N TYR A 163 17.05 -5.07 -2.80
CA TYR A 163 17.19 -5.93 -3.96
C TYR A 163 15.87 -5.99 -4.73
N PRO A 164 15.93 -6.13 -6.05
CA PRO A 164 14.72 -6.34 -6.81
C PRO A 164 14.02 -7.66 -6.45
N GLY A 165 12.73 -7.72 -6.73
CA GLY A 165 11.83 -8.85 -6.50
C GLY A 165 11.10 -8.81 -5.17
N ASN A 166 11.22 -7.74 -4.38
CA ASN A 166 10.58 -7.65 -3.08
C ASN A 166 9.10 -7.23 -3.15
N HIS A 167 8.35 -7.73 -2.18
CA HIS A 167 6.96 -7.39 -1.95
C HIS A 167 6.83 -6.63 -0.63
N SER A 168 6.15 -5.49 -0.67
CA SER A 168 5.79 -4.71 0.50
C SER A 168 4.90 -5.54 1.41
N GLY A 169 5.26 -5.64 2.69
CA GLY A 169 4.34 -6.24 3.66
C GLY A 169 3.09 -5.38 3.77
N LEU A 170 3.21 -4.22 4.42
CA LEU A 170 2.12 -3.28 4.67
C LEU A 170 2.47 -1.90 4.12
N ILE A 171 1.44 -1.10 3.79
CA ILE A 171 1.57 0.32 3.45
C ILE A 171 2.51 1.03 4.43
N PHE A 172 3.58 1.69 3.95
CA PHE A 172 4.58 2.41 4.76
C PHE A 172 5.29 1.62 5.88
N TRP A 173 5.23 0.28 5.87
CA TRP A 173 5.92 -0.59 6.84
C TRP A 173 7.36 -0.92 6.44
N GLU A 174 7.94 -0.17 5.50
CA GLU A 174 9.32 -0.41 5.08
C GLU A 174 10.30 0.34 5.97
N SER A 175 11.35 -0.33 6.44
CA SER A 175 12.41 0.26 7.26
C SER A 175 13.81 0.12 6.66
N SER A 176 13.95 -0.67 5.60
CA SER A 176 15.18 -0.91 4.86
C SER A 176 14.92 -0.77 3.36
N GLY A 177 15.08 0.42 2.79
CA GLY A 177 15.02 0.62 1.34
C GLY A 177 16.32 0.22 0.61
N THR A 178 16.37 0.51 -0.69
CA THR A 178 17.50 0.18 -1.56
C THR A 178 18.71 1.08 -1.37
N ASN A 179 19.91 0.48 -1.27
CA ASN A 179 21.16 1.16 -1.60
C ASN A 179 21.18 1.39 -3.12
N GLY A 180 21.02 2.64 -3.54
CA GLY A 180 20.97 3.03 -4.95
C GLY A 180 19.64 3.71 -5.28
N GLY A 181 19.74 4.97 -5.73
CA GLY A 181 18.61 5.88 -5.93
C GLY A 181 17.65 5.54 -7.08
N ASN A 182 17.48 4.27 -7.44
CA ASN A 182 16.51 3.89 -8.46
C ASN A 182 15.10 3.77 -7.85
N PHE A 183 14.29 4.81 -8.02
CA PHE A 183 12.91 4.87 -7.53
C PHE A 183 12.01 3.78 -8.13
N LEU A 184 12.39 3.14 -9.24
CA LEU A 184 11.63 2.05 -9.85
C LEU A 184 11.49 0.82 -8.95
N TYR A 185 12.41 0.62 -8.00
CA TYR A 185 12.37 -0.51 -7.05
C TYR A 185 11.62 -0.20 -5.76
N ARG A 186 10.95 0.95 -5.70
CA ARG A 186 10.13 1.34 -4.57
C ARG A 186 8.68 1.01 -4.87
N CYS A 187 7.95 0.64 -3.82
CA CYS A 187 6.53 0.38 -3.87
C CYS A 187 5.73 1.45 -3.14
N GLN A 188 6.36 2.58 -2.77
CA GLN A 188 5.72 3.67 -2.06
C GLN A 188 6.48 4.99 -2.12
N ALA A 189 5.74 6.09 -2.14
CA ALA A 189 6.26 7.45 -2.14
C ALA A 189 5.24 8.43 -1.54
N VAL A 190 5.74 9.55 -1.02
CA VAL A 190 4.97 10.67 -0.49
C VAL A 190 5.59 11.94 -1.06
N TYR A 191 4.80 12.77 -1.73
CA TYR A 191 5.19 14.14 -1.99
C TYR A 191 5.25 14.83 -0.63
N SER A 192 6.40 15.39 -0.26
CA SER A 192 6.55 16.07 1.04
C SER A 192 6.95 17.53 0.86
N GLY A 193 7.61 17.87 -0.25
CA GLY A 193 8.22 19.19 -0.46
C GLY A 193 9.35 19.49 0.55
N ILE A 194 9.85 18.47 1.24
CA ILE A 194 10.87 18.57 2.28
C ILE A 194 12.14 17.89 1.78
N ASP A 195 13.26 18.63 1.73
CA ASP A 195 14.56 18.16 1.25
C ASP A 195 14.49 17.52 -0.16
N GLY A 196 13.57 18.03 -0.98
CA GLY A 196 13.16 17.48 -2.27
C GLY A 196 11.63 17.38 -2.36
N ASP A 197 11.11 17.13 -3.56
CA ASP A 197 9.67 17.04 -3.78
C ASP A 197 9.10 15.72 -3.28
N TRP A 198 9.71 14.61 -3.68
CA TRP A 198 9.26 13.26 -3.39
C TRP A 198 10.17 12.55 -2.40
N ALA A 199 9.58 12.11 -1.29
CA ALA A 199 10.19 11.19 -0.35
C ALA A 199 9.70 9.77 -0.66
N GLY A 200 10.56 8.78 -0.47
CA GLY A 200 10.26 7.38 -0.79
C GLY A 200 11.02 6.42 0.11
N ALA A 201 10.69 5.13 0.01
CA ALA A 201 11.39 4.12 0.79
C ALA A 201 12.88 4.07 0.42
N SER A 202 13.72 4.64 1.28
CA SER A 202 15.16 4.51 1.26
C SER A 202 15.58 3.72 2.50
N VAL A 203 16.83 3.26 2.59
CA VAL A 203 17.36 2.66 3.82
C VAL A 203 17.01 3.60 4.98
N GLY A 204 16.43 3.12 6.08
CA GLY A 204 15.94 3.96 7.20
C GLY A 204 17.00 4.87 7.86
N THR A 205 18.25 4.77 7.43
CA THR A 205 19.37 5.64 7.79
C THR A 205 19.61 6.82 6.85
N ASN A 206 18.98 6.85 5.68
CA ASN A 206 19.21 7.88 4.67
C ASN A 206 18.25 9.06 4.84
N VAL A 207 18.74 10.28 4.61
CA VAL A 207 17.89 11.47 4.50
C VAL A 207 16.89 11.27 3.36
N GLY A 208 15.63 11.64 3.58
CA GLY A 208 14.53 11.44 2.63
C GLY A 208 13.84 10.07 2.70
N ALA A 209 14.34 9.13 3.52
CA ALA A 209 13.67 7.86 3.76
C ALA A 209 12.35 8.07 4.49
N ILE A 210 11.27 7.43 4.02
CA ILE A 210 9.98 7.43 4.71
C ILE A 210 9.70 6.09 5.39
N SER A 211 9.09 6.14 6.58
CA SER A 211 8.60 4.94 7.27
C SER A 211 7.52 5.31 8.29
N ALA A 212 6.49 4.48 8.41
CA ALA A 212 5.54 4.53 9.53
C ALA A 212 5.89 3.55 10.66
N LEU A 213 6.88 2.68 10.44
CA LEU A 213 7.24 1.61 11.37
C LEU A 213 7.69 2.16 12.72
N TYR A 214 8.49 3.21 12.76
CA TYR A 214 9.12 3.69 14.00
C TYR A 214 8.10 4.14 15.06
N GLY A 215 6.97 4.72 14.65
CA GLY A 215 5.88 5.08 15.57
C GLY A 215 4.95 3.91 15.88
N ALA A 216 4.72 3.01 14.92
CA ALA A 216 3.71 1.96 15.03
C ALA A 216 4.22 0.65 15.65
N ALA A 217 5.49 0.30 15.45
CA ALA A 217 6.06 -1.00 15.84
C ALA A 217 5.86 -1.35 17.33
N PRO A 218 6.13 -0.46 18.29
CA PRO A 218 5.92 -0.79 19.71
C PRO A 218 4.45 -1.04 20.08
N LEU A 219 3.51 -0.40 19.38
CA LEU A 219 2.07 -0.56 19.60
C LEU A 219 1.56 -1.88 18.99
N ILE A 220 2.07 -2.21 17.81
CA ILE A 220 1.77 -3.45 17.10
C ILE A 220 2.38 -4.68 17.81
N GLN A 221 3.56 -4.55 18.40
CA GLN A 221 4.17 -5.61 19.23
C GLN A 221 3.35 -5.96 20.45
N ARG A 222 2.68 -4.98 21.06
CA ARG A 222 1.85 -5.15 22.26
C ARG A 222 0.39 -5.52 21.96
N SER A 223 0.06 -5.72 20.69
CA SER A 223 -1.26 -6.15 20.24
C SER A 223 -1.19 -7.62 19.82
N PRO A 224 -2.22 -8.46 20.06
CA PRO A 224 -3.33 -8.20 20.97
C PRO A 224 -2.86 -7.98 22.40
N SER A 225 -3.67 -7.24 23.17
CA SER A 225 -3.43 -7.02 24.59
C SER A 225 -3.46 -8.36 25.34
N ALA A 226 -2.43 -8.63 26.14
CA ALA A 226 -2.33 -9.88 26.91
C ALA A 226 -3.50 -10.05 27.91
N TRP A 227 -4.11 -8.95 28.34
CA TRP A 227 -5.20 -8.94 29.33
C TRP A 227 -6.54 -9.40 28.76
N ASN A 228 -6.89 -8.98 27.55
CA ASN A 228 -8.23 -9.19 26.97
C ASN A 228 -8.21 -9.73 25.53
N GLN A 229 -7.03 -10.02 24.97
CA GLN A 229 -6.84 -10.56 23.62
C GLN A 229 -7.41 -9.67 22.49
N GLU A 230 -7.63 -8.39 22.77
CA GLU A 230 -8.09 -7.42 21.77
C GLU A 230 -6.91 -6.75 21.07
N SER A 231 -6.98 -6.64 19.75
CA SER A 231 -6.01 -5.85 18.97
C SER A 231 -6.48 -4.42 18.83
N VAL A 232 -5.56 -3.47 19.02
CA VAL A 232 -5.86 -2.06 18.79
C VAL A 232 -5.63 -1.68 17.32
N LEU A 233 -6.45 -0.75 16.82
CA LEU A 233 -6.23 -0.11 15.53
C LEU A 233 -5.17 1.00 15.69
N VAL A 234 -3.98 0.78 15.14
CA VAL A 234 -2.84 1.69 15.27
C VAL A 234 -2.81 2.70 14.10
N PRO A 235 -2.76 4.01 14.37
CA PRO A 235 -2.60 5.04 13.33
C PRO A 235 -1.36 4.84 12.45
N ILE A 236 -1.50 5.17 11.16
CA ILE A 236 -0.42 5.10 10.19
C ILE A 236 0.13 6.52 10.00
N HIS A 237 1.18 6.85 10.76
CA HIS A 237 1.91 8.10 10.67
C HIS A 237 3.24 7.87 9.98
N VAL A 238 3.44 8.46 8.82
CA VAL A 238 4.65 8.32 8.02
C VAL A 238 5.61 9.45 8.35
N TYR A 239 6.82 9.09 8.76
CA TYR A 239 7.88 10.03 9.06
C TYR A 239 8.96 9.98 7.99
N GLN A 240 9.44 11.15 7.58
CA GLN A 240 10.61 11.31 6.72
C GLN A 240 11.84 11.60 7.58
N ARG A 241 12.93 10.86 7.33
CA ARG A 241 14.22 11.11 7.94
C ARG A 241 14.85 12.39 7.38
N ARG A 242 15.33 13.24 8.28
CA ARG A 242 16.00 14.52 8.01
C ARG A 242 17.49 14.40 8.34
N PRO A 243 18.32 15.38 7.94
CA PRO A 243 19.70 15.48 8.41
C PRO A 243 19.79 15.40 9.95
N GLU A 244 20.96 15.01 10.44
CA GLU A 244 21.26 14.99 11.89
C GLU A 244 20.35 14.06 12.72
N ASN A 245 19.77 13.03 12.09
CA ASN A 245 18.87 12.04 12.72
C ASN A 245 17.52 12.60 13.19
N PHE A 246 17.09 13.76 12.69
CA PHE A 246 15.73 14.23 12.93
C PHE A 246 14.69 13.50 12.07
N TRP A 247 13.43 13.56 12.49
CA TRP A 247 12.29 12.99 11.77
C TRP A 247 11.15 14.01 11.68
N SER A 248 10.54 14.11 10.51
CA SER A 248 9.37 14.97 10.27
C SER A 248 8.17 14.13 9.88
N LEU A 249 7.02 14.40 10.48
CA LEU A 249 5.76 13.78 10.06
C LEU A 249 5.34 14.36 8.70
N VAL A 250 5.27 13.50 7.67
CA VAL A 250 4.97 13.91 6.28
C VAL A 250 3.63 13.38 5.75
N LEU A 251 3.09 12.34 6.37
CA LEU A 251 1.76 11.83 6.04
C LEU A 251 1.10 11.22 7.27
N SER A 252 -0.21 11.39 7.39
CA SER A 252 -1.05 10.66 8.34
C SER A 252 -2.20 10.07 7.56
N VAL A 253 -2.19 8.76 7.34
CA VAL A 253 -3.26 8.06 6.60
C VAL A 253 -4.50 8.02 7.49
N ARG A 254 -5.59 8.62 7.03
CA ARG A 254 -6.77 8.83 7.89
C ARG A 254 -7.71 7.63 7.89
N HIS A 255 -7.81 6.94 6.77
CA HIS A 255 -8.82 5.90 6.54
C HIS A 255 -8.27 4.47 6.60
N ALA A 256 -7.02 4.28 7.00
CA ALA A 256 -6.45 2.97 7.27
C ALA A 256 -5.67 2.93 8.59
N ARG A 257 -5.67 1.77 9.27
CA ARG A 257 -4.97 1.52 10.53
C ARG A 257 -4.23 0.21 10.45
N TYR A 258 -3.03 0.12 11.03
CA TYR A 258 -2.41 -1.18 11.24
C TYR A 258 -3.15 -1.94 12.33
N VAL A 259 -3.19 -3.26 12.21
CA VAL A 259 -3.79 -4.13 13.22
C VAL A 259 -3.13 -5.49 13.20
N ARG A 260 -3.03 -6.10 14.38
CA ARG A 260 -2.65 -7.51 14.51
C ARG A 260 -3.90 -8.37 14.34
N ILE A 261 -3.95 -9.15 13.28
CA ILE A 261 -5.16 -9.89 12.89
C ILE A 261 -5.25 -11.28 13.50
N ASP A 262 -4.57 -11.53 14.62
CA ASP A 262 -4.56 -12.81 15.34
C ASP A 262 -5.96 -13.43 15.45
N ASN A 263 -6.89 -12.65 16.00
CA ASN A 263 -8.25 -13.07 16.31
C ASN A 263 -9.29 -12.64 15.25
N TYR A 264 -8.83 -12.07 14.13
CA TYR A 264 -9.70 -11.58 13.06
C TYR A 264 -9.61 -12.47 11.82
N VAL A 265 -10.76 -12.76 11.20
CA VAL A 265 -10.77 -13.36 9.86
C VAL A 265 -10.63 -12.26 8.80
N PRO A 266 -9.92 -12.49 7.67
CA PRO A 266 -9.93 -11.56 6.55
C PRO A 266 -11.35 -11.19 6.12
N GLY A 267 -11.60 -9.91 5.87
CA GLY A 267 -12.93 -9.36 5.56
C GLY A 267 -13.81 -9.07 6.79
N GLN A 268 -13.38 -9.42 8.01
CA GLN A 268 -14.14 -9.12 9.22
C GLN A 268 -14.24 -7.61 9.44
N VAL A 269 -15.42 -7.16 9.89
CA VAL A 269 -15.70 -5.75 10.19
C VAL A 269 -15.60 -5.51 11.69
N ILE A 270 -14.78 -4.54 12.07
CA ILE A 270 -14.71 -3.98 13.43
C ILE A 270 -15.59 -2.74 13.45
N THR A 271 -16.54 -2.68 14.39
CA THR A 271 -17.40 -1.50 14.59
C THR A 271 -16.86 -0.68 15.76
N LEU A 272 -16.50 0.58 15.51
CA LEU A 272 -16.05 1.54 16.52
C LEU A 272 -16.91 2.80 16.46
N GLY A 273 -17.91 2.89 17.33
CA GLY A 273 -18.91 3.95 17.26
C GLY A 273 -19.69 3.87 15.95
N SER A 274 -19.70 4.95 15.16
CA SER A 274 -20.34 4.98 13.82
C SER A 274 -19.46 4.42 12.70
N ASP A 275 -18.20 4.09 13.00
CA ASP A 275 -17.23 3.70 11.97
C ASP A 275 -17.16 2.19 11.82
N GLN A 276 -17.12 1.75 10.56
CA GLN A 276 -16.83 0.36 10.22
C GLN A 276 -15.42 0.25 9.63
N TRP A 277 -14.69 -0.76 10.07
CA TRP A 277 -13.31 -1.01 9.65
C TRP A 277 -13.18 -2.45 9.17
N MET A 278 -12.98 -2.64 7.87
CA MET A 278 -12.81 -3.97 7.28
C MET A 278 -11.34 -4.39 7.36
N VAL A 279 -11.08 -5.58 7.91
CA VAL A 279 -9.75 -6.08 8.22
C VAL A 279 -9.22 -6.96 7.09
N PHE A 280 -7.98 -6.71 6.66
CA PHE A 280 -7.29 -7.55 5.68
C PHE A 280 -5.87 -7.93 6.15
N PRO A 281 -5.36 -9.10 5.76
CA PRO A 281 -3.93 -9.36 5.83
C PRO A 281 -3.21 -8.50 4.78
N ALA A 282 -1.92 -8.31 4.99
CA ALA A 282 -1.06 -7.63 4.03
C ALA A 282 -0.82 -8.46 2.75
N TYR A 283 -0.78 -9.79 2.89
CA TYR A 283 -0.73 -10.75 1.78
C TYR A 283 -1.50 -12.02 2.15
N ARG A 284 -0.99 -12.77 3.13
CA ARG A 284 -1.57 -14.03 3.59
C ARG A 284 -1.41 -14.14 5.10
N LYS A 285 -2.52 -14.45 5.80
CA LYS A 285 -2.50 -14.64 7.25
C LYS A 285 -1.84 -15.98 7.59
N ASN A 286 -0.91 -15.98 8.53
CA ASN A 286 -0.35 -17.19 9.14
C ASN A 286 -0.25 -17.01 10.66
N ALA A 287 -1.13 -17.67 11.41
CA ALA A 287 -1.19 -17.57 12.86
C ALA A 287 -0.07 -18.36 13.58
N SER A 288 0.48 -19.42 12.95
CA SER A 288 1.57 -20.20 13.56
C SER A 288 2.91 -19.46 13.49
N VAL A 289 3.10 -18.63 12.48
CA VAL A 289 4.28 -17.75 12.31
C VAL A 289 3.84 -16.29 12.41
N ARG A 290 3.29 -15.99 13.59
CA ARG A 290 2.62 -14.75 13.94
C ARG A 290 3.40 -13.48 13.56
N ASN A 291 4.72 -13.49 13.81
CA ASN A 291 5.61 -12.35 13.66
C ASN A 291 6.27 -12.25 12.27
N GLY A 292 5.75 -12.96 11.28
CA GLY A 292 6.31 -12.93 9.93
C GLY A 292 7.74 -13.47 9.92
N GLY A 293 8.60 -12.85 9.12
CA GLY A 293 9.94 -13.32 8.83
C GLY A 293 10.51 -12.67 7.58
N SER A 294 11.57 -13.30 7.05
CA SER A 294 12.29 -12.86 5.86
C SER A 294 12.23 -13.95 4.79
N TYR A 295 12.00 -13.57 3.54
CA TYR A 295 11.92 -14.50 2.40
C TYR A 295 10.84 -15.57 2.57
N ILE A 296 9.65 -15.12 2.99
CA ILE A 296 8.48 -15.95 3.29
C ILE A 296 7.31 -15.61 2.36
N ASP A 297 6.28 -16.47 2.32
CA ASP A 297 5.05 -16.34 1.53
C ASP A 297 3.83 -15.94 2.39
N HIS A 298 4.06 -15.24 3.50
CA HIS A 298 2.99 -14.77 4.36
C HIS A 298 3.40 -13.51 5.10
N THR A 299 2.42 -12.83 5.69
CA THR A 299 2.65 -11.65 6.54
C THR A 299 2.38 -11.97 8.01
N GLY A 300 2.34 -13.25 8.38
CA GLY A 300 2.04 -13.65 9.75
C GLY A 300 0.65 -13.16 10.13
N THR A 301 0.52 -12.45 11.25
CA THR A 301 -0.72 -11.76 11.64
C THR A 301 -0.63 -10.24 11.45
N PHE A 302 0.31 -9.75 10.63
CA PHE A 302 0.32 -8.34 10.26
C PHE A 302 -0.77 -8.06 9.22
N GLY A 303 -1.61 -7.08 9.52
CA GLY A 303 -2.68 -6.64 8.65
C GLY A 303 -3.00 -5.16 8.87
N TRP A 304 -4.07 -4.75 8.24
CA TRP A 304 -4.60 -3.41 8.30
C TRP A 304 -6.12 -3.44 8.25
N ALA A 305 -6.73 -2.41 8.82
CA ALA A 305 -8.16 -2.20 8.78
C ALA A 305 -8.44 -0.91 8.00
N ILE A 306 -9.35 -0.98 7.04
CA ILE A 306 -9.72 0.15 6.17
C ILE A 306 -11.12 0.60 6.52
N ARG A 307 -11.28 1.90 6.77
CA ARG A 307 -12.55 2.51 7.18
C ARG A 307 -13.49 2.64 5.99
N TYR A 308 -14.76 2.35 6.22
CA TYR A 308 -15.83 2.62 5.28
C TYR A 308 -17.15 2.92 6.01
N LEU A 309 -18.12 3.44 5.27
CA LEU A 309 -19.50 3.55 5.74
C LEU A 309 -20.31 2.35 5.22
N PRO A 310 -21.15 1.72 6.05
CA PRO A 310 -22.17 0.82 5.53
C PRO A 310 -23.06 1.61 4.57
N GLY A 311 -23.26 1.06 3.37
CA GLY A 311 -24.26 1.56 2.42
C GLY A 311 -25.69 1.33 2.90
#